data_AF-A0AA88E6U9-F1
#
_entry.id   AF-A0AA88E6U9-F1
#
_cell.length_a   1.000
_cell.length_b   1.000
_cell.length_c   1.000
_cell.angle_alpha   90.00
_cell.angle_beta   90.00
_cell.angle_gamma   90.00
#
_symmetry.space_group_name_H-M   'P 1'
#
loop_
_entity.id
_entity.type
_entity.pdbx_description
1 polymer ?
#
loop_
_entity_poly.entity_id
_entity_poly.type
_entity_poly.pdbx_seq_one_letter_code
_entity_poly.pdbx_strand_id
1 'polypeptide(L)'
;MVKKDKRQRFFLENGSTLLKELVSSCKGRWRCNPIRTYSAKEIEEATNYYISCIEYDGYSYWYKGNLDDRPVLIKKYRYPYENGAYRDIVISSQMSSHKNVLKLLGCCLEFPHPALVFEFAENGHLDSTGDIHSNDLSLSWKMRLKVAKDIANAITYLHTAFQRPIIHRDINPSSIFLDKDYNPKLCNFSHSITIPEGETKVEDHVCGTRGFIDPDYATTLFITEHTDVYSFGILLLVFLTGQSAINYKRMENERHIYDYVTESVEKERWMEVVDPKLLEGDIGEDQQLQLQAFLELALKCTKRKRQDRPLMIDVAKELVRIEKAIHCPSRLV
;
A
#
# COMPACT_ATOMS: atom_id res chain seq x y z
N MET A 1 -12.63 13.06 37.28
CA MET A 1 -11.18 12.92 37.54
C MET A 1 -10.56 11.69 36.88
N VAL A 2 -11.07 10.46 37.10
CA VAL A 2 -10.46 9.19 36.63
C VAL A 2 -10.17 9.11 35.11
N LYS A 3 -11.06 9.60 34.23
CA LYS A 3 -10.81 9.58 32.77
C LYS A 3 -9.68 10.50 32.33
N LYS A 4 -9.56 11.69 32.94
CA LYS A 4 -8.52 12.68 32.61
C LYS A 4 -7.13 12.16 33.03
N ASP A 5 -7.08 11.50 34.18
CA ASP A 5 -5.88 10.85 34.71
C ASP A 5 -5.39 9.70 33.80
N LYS A 6 -6.32 8.87 33.29
CA LYS A 6 -6.00 7.82 32.33
C LYS A 6 -5.47 8.36 30.99
N ARG A 7 -6.09 9.42 30.44
CA ARG A 7 -5.65 10.03 29.18
C ARG A 7 -4.24 10.61 29.29
N GLN A 8 -3.93 11.28 30.40
CA GLN A 8 -2.60 11.81 30.66
C GLN A 8 -1.56 10.69 30.77
N ARG A 9 -1.90 9.58 31.43
CA ARG A 9 -1.03 8.40 31.49
C ARG A 9 -0.72 7.85 30.09
N PHE A 10 -1.75 7.63 29.26
CA PHE A 10 -1.55 7.17 27.88
C PHE A 10 -0.70 8.13 27.06
N PHE A 11 -0.93 9.44 27.20
CA PHE A 11 -0.13 10.45 26.49
C PHE A 11 1.36 10.33 26.82
N LEU A 12 1.72 10.14 28.09
CA LEU A 12 3.11 9.99 28.51
C LEU A 12 3.73 8.66 28.03
N GLU A 13 3.02 7.54 28.19
CA GLU A 13 3.47 6.21 27.78
C GLU A 13 3.66 6.12 26.25
N ASN A 14 2.64 6.54 25.50
CA ASN A 14 2.67 6.55 24.04
C ASN A 14 3.67 7.57 23.51
N GLY A 15 3.76 8.76 24.12
CA GLY A 15 4.73 9.79 23.74
C GLY A 15 6.17 9.33 23.90
N SER A 16 6.48 8.65 25.01
CA SER A 16 7.81 8.06 25.24
C SER A 16 8.15 6.98 24.20
N THR A 17 7.19 6.14 23.84
CA THR A 17 7.39 5.08 22.85
C THR A 17 7.56 5.64 21.44
N LEU A 18 6.72 6.61 21.05
CA LEU A 18 6.84 7.31 19.77
C LEU A 18 8.20 8.00 19.64
N LEU A 19 8.67 8.66 20.71
CA LEU A 19 9.97 9.32 20.72
C LEU A 19 11.12 8.34 20.49
N LYS A 20 11.07 7.14 21.11
CA LYS A 20 12.06 6.08 20.87
C LYS A 20 12.08 5.63 19.41
N GLU A 21 10.90 5.41 18.81
CA GLU A 21 10.78 5.00 17.41
C GLU A 21 11.26 6.09 16.44
N LEU A 22 10.98 7.36 16.73
CA LEU A 22 11.48 8.51 15.96
C LEU A 22 13.02 8.58 16.01
N VAL A 23 13.61 8.43 17.20
CA VAL A 23 15.06 8.50 17.38
C VAL A 23 15.77 7.33 16.68
N SER A 24 15.23 6.11 16.77
CA SER A 24 15.80 4.92 16.13
C SER A 24 15.74 4.99 14.60
N SER A 25 14.65 5.56 14.06
CA SER A 25 14.43 5.69 12.62
C SER A 25 15.27 6.79 12.00
N CYS A 26 15.44 7.92 12.69
CA CYS A 26 16.02 9.15 12.10
C CYS A 26 17.49 9.44 12.47
N LYS A 27 18.15 8.70 13.40
CA LYS A 27 19.56 8.89 13.85
C LYS A 27 20.01 10.38 13.97
N GLY A 28 19.15 11.27 14.48
CA GLY A 28 19.41 12.71 14.64
C GLY A 28 19.16 13.64 13.44
N ARG A 29 18.84 13.14 12.23
CA ARG A 29 18.51 13.99 11.05
C ARG A 29 17.01 14.09 10.85
N TRP A 30 16.39 15.11 11.46
CA TRP A 30 14.94 15.26 11.44
C TRP A 30 14.47 15.77 10.07
N ARG A 31 13.87 14.87 9.28
CA ARG A 31 13.06 15.22 8.09
C ARG A 31 11.61 14.73 8.27
N CYS A 32 11.06 14.92 9.46
CA CYS A 32 9.65 14.65 9.72
C CYS A 32 8.89 15.98 9.63
N ASN A 33 7.79 16.01 8.87
CA ASN A 33 6.90 17.16 8.92
C ASN A 33 6.31 17.30 10.34
N PRO A 34 6.07 18.53 10.84
CA PRO A 34 5.48 18.74 12.16
C PRO A 34 4.20 17.93 12.33
N ILE A 35 4.19 17.01 13.29
CA ILE A 35 3.04 16.15 13.57
C ILE A 35 2.12 16.95 14.50
N ARG A 36 0.94 17.33 14.03
CA ARG A 36 -0.07 17.97 14.90
C ARG A 36 -0.51 16.96 15.96
N THR A 37 -0.57 17.41 17.22
CA THR A 37 -1.15 16.61 18.29
C THR A 37 -2.63 16.97 18.42
N TYR A 38 -3.49 15.96 18.38
CA TYR A 38 -4.92 16.08 18.64
C TYR A 38 -5.25 15.48 20.01
N SER A 39 -6.25 16.03 20.69
CA SER A 39 -6.80 15.47 21.93
C SER A 39 -7.74 14.31 21.64
N ALA A 40 -7.97 13.44 22.64
CA ALA A 40 -8.98 12.37 22.49
C ALA A 40 -10.38 12.93 22.27
N LYS A 41 -10.67 14.12 22.84
CA LYS A 41 -11.97 14.78 22.67
C LYS A 41 -12.19 15.20 21.21
N GLU A 42 -11.21 15.82 20.56
CA GLU A 42 -11.29 16.19 19.15
C GLU A 42 -11.54 14.96 18.26
N ILE A 43 -10.84 13.85 18.52
CA ILE A 43 -11.04 12.60 17.75
C ILE A 43 -12.42 11.99 17.98
N GLU A 44 -12.91 11.97 19.23
CA GLU A 44 -14.25 11.48 19.58
C GLU A 44 -15.33 12.31 18.90
N GLU A 45 -15.23 13.65 18.94
CA GLU A 45 -16.20 14.55 18.31
C GLU A 45 -16.13 14.48 16.78
N ALA A 46 -14.93 14.47 16.19
CA ALA A 46 -14.74 14.41 14.75
C ALA A 46 -15.33 13.14 14.12
N THR A 47 -15.26 12.01 14.83
CA THR A 47 -15.78 10.71 14.35
C THR A 47 -17.25 10.50 14.72
N ASN A 48 -17.92 11.50 15.31
CA ASN A 48 -19.24 11.36 15.91
C ASN A 48 -19.30 10.12 16.82
N TYR A 49 -18.31 9.98 17.71
CA TYR A 49 -18.12 8.84 18.61
C TYR A 49 -18.06 7.49 17.89
N TYR A 50 -17.33 7.45 16.78
CA TYR A 50 -17.01 6.24 16.00
C TYR A 50 -18.21 5.58 15.33
N ILE A 51 -19.27 6.34 15.03
CA ILE A 51 -20.49 5.80 14.42
C ILE A 51 -20.26 5.35 12.96
N SER A 52 -19.43 6.07 12.19
CA SER A 52 -19.21 5.80 10.77
C SER A 52 -17.84 5.15 10.52
N CYS A 53 -17.78 3.84 10.73
CA CYS A 53 -16.64 3.02 10.33
C CYS A 53 -16.64 2.82 8.81
N ILE A 54 -15.53 3.15 8.17
CA ILE A 54 -15.29 2.89 6.75
C ILE A 54 -14.81 1.45 6.57
N GLU A 55 -13.85 1.02 7.40
CA GLU A 55 -13.16 -0.26 7.21
C GLU A 55 -12.58 -0.79 8.52
N TYR A 56 -12.42 -2.11 8.60
CA TYR A 56 -11.63 -2.80 9.61
C TYR A 56 -10.62 -3.72 8.92
N ASP A 57 -9.33 -3.49 9.18
CA ASP A 57 -8.22 -4.23 8.53
C ASP A 57 -7.70 -5.40 9.39
N GLY A 58 -8.37 -5.72 10.50
CA GLY A 58 -7.95 -6.76 11.45
C GLY A 58 -7.19 -6.24 12.67
N TYR A 59 -6.51 -5.08 12.56
CA TYR A 59 -5.75 -4.46 13.65
C TYR A 59 -6.25 -3.07 14.02
N SER A 60 -6.85 -2.38 13.06
CA SER A 60 -7.26 -1.00 13.13
C SER A 60 -8.60 -0.77 12.43
N TYR A 61 -9.27 0.30 12.82
CA TYR A 61 -10.47 0.81 12.19
C TYR A 61 -10.17 2.12 11.49
N TRP A 62 -10.71 2.28 10.29
CA TRP A 62 -10.75 3.53 9.57
C TRP A 62 -12.11 4.20 9.75
N TYR A 63 -12.11 5.45 10.16
CA TYR A 63 -13.31 6.27 10.34
C TYR A 63 -13.24 7.50 9.44
N LYS A 64 -14.40 7.90 8.91
CA LYS A 64 -14.56 9.25 8.38
C LYS A 64 -14.73 10.20 9.55
N GLY A 65 -13.99 11.30 9.54
CA GLY A 65 -14.15 12.36 10.52
C GLY A 65 -14.23 13.74 9.90
N ASN A 66 -14.56 14.73 10.72
CA ASN A 66 -14.50 16.15 10.37
C ASN A 66 -13.74 16.92 11.46
N LEU A 67 -12.61 17.55 11.10
CA LEU A 67 -11.79 18.37 12.01
C LEU A 67 -11.60 19.75 11.39
N ASP A 68 -11.89 20.81 12.16
CA ASP A 68 -11.79 22.20 11.71
C ASP A 68 -12.52 22.44 10.35
N ASP A 69 -13.74 21.90 10.22
CA ASP A 69 -14.57 21.91 8.99
C ASP A 69 -13.91 21.26 7.76
N ARG A 70 -12.94 20.37 7.98
CA ARG A 70 -12.29 19.59 6.92
C ARG A 70 -12.54 18.09 7.12
N PRO A 71 -12.97 17.37 6.08
CA PRO A 71 -13.05 15.92 6.15
C PRO A 71 -11.65 15.34 6.35
N VAL A 72 -11.57 14.29 7.17
CA VAL A 72 -10.33 13.56 7.48
C VAL A 72 -10.60 12.06 7.53
N LEU A 73 -9.53 11.28 7.38
CA LEU A 73 -9.52 9.86 7.72
C LEU A 73 -8.87 9.66 9.08
N ILE A 74 -9.52 8.91 9.96
CA ILE A 74 -9.02 8.63 11.31
C ILE A 74 -8.80 7.13 11.44
N LYS A 75 -7.54 6.72 11.61
CA LYS A 75 -7.15 5.32 11.84
C LYS A 75 -6.97 5.09 13.33
N LYS A 76 -7.67 4.12 13.90
CA LYS A 76 -7.61 3.79 15.33
C LYS A 76 -7.29 2.32 15.54
N TYR A 77 -6.18 2.05 16.21
CA TYR A 77 -5.77 0.68 16.54
C TYR A 77 -6.60 0.10 17.70
N ARG A 78 -7.06 -1.14 17.54
CA ARG A 78 -7.88 -1.84 18.55
C ARG A 78 -7.03 -2.63 19.54
N TYR A 79 -5.95 -3.23 19.06
CA TYR A 79 -5.08 -4.12 19.82
C TYR A 79 -3.64 -3.63 19.77
N PRO A 80 -2.82 -3.98 20.79
CA PRO A 80 -1.38 -3.80 20.68
C PRO A 80 -0.87 -4.70 19.57
N TYR A 81 -0.45 -4.11 18.45
CA TYR A 81 0.37 -4.79 17.45
C TYR A 81 1.77 -4.24 17.58
N GLU A 82 2.57 -4.83 18.47
CA GLU A 82 3.95 -4.42 18.78
C GLU A 82 4.09 -2.88 18.84
N ASN A 83 4.93 -2.32 17.96
CA ASN A 83 5.10 -0.88 17.74
C ASN A 83 4.44 -0.36 16.46
N GLY A 84 3.54 -1.13 15.82
CA GLY A 84 3.01 -0.84 14.49
C GLY A 84 2.34 0.52 14.37
N ALA A 85 1.56 0.96 15.36
CA ALA A 85 0.95 2.29 15.36
C ALA A 85 2.00 3.42 15.38
N TYR A 86 3.09 3.25 16.13
CA TYR A 86 4.17 4.22 16.21
C TYR A 86 4.97 4.24 14.91
N ARG A 87 5.25 3.06 14.35
CA ARG A 87 5.95 2.92 13.08
C ARG A 87 5.17 3.56 11.93
N ASP A 88 3.86 3.36 11.91
CA ASP A 88 2.95 3.99 10.95
C ASP A 88 3.01 5.52 11.05
N ILE A 89 3.02 6.09 12.27
CA ILE A 89 3.21 7.53 12.49
C ILE A 89 4.57 8.01 11.95
N VAL A 90 5.65 7.31 12.30
CA VAL A 90 7.02 7.73 11.94
C VAL A 90 7.22 7.71 10.44
N ILE A 91 6.89 6.60 9.78
CA ILE A 91 7.12 6.44 8.34
C ILE A 91 6.14 7.31 7.55
N SER A 92 4.86 7.39 7.94
CA SER A 92 3.91 8.30 7.29
C SER A 92 4.37 9.75 7.39
N SER A 93 4.94 10.17 8.52
CA SER A 93 5.51 11.51 8.67
C SER A 93 6.73 11.74 7.76
N GLN A 94 7.64 10.77 7.65
CA GLN A 94 8.79 10.83 6.74
C GLN A 94 8.39 10.85 5.26
N MET A 95 7.31 10.14 4.91
CA MET A 95 6.80 10.01 3.55
C MET A 95 5.82 11.12 3.15
N SER A 96 5.38 11.96 4.09
CA SER A 96 4.28 12.91 3.90
C SER A 96 4.50 14.00 2.83
N SER A 97 5.73 14.18 2.33
CA SER A 97 6.03 15.04 1.18
C SER A 97 5.87 14.34 -0.18
N HIS A 98 5.76 13.01 -0.20
CA HIS A 98 5.60 12.24 -1.42
C HIS A 98 4.14 12.32 -1.91
N LYS A 99 3.92 12.78 -3.14
CA LYS A 99 2.58 13.03 -3.69
C LYS A 99 1.66 11.80 -3.69
N ASN A 100 2.23 10.60 -3.85
CA ASN A 100 1.51 9.32 -3.92
C ASN A 100 1.47 8.57 -2.57
N VAL A 101 1.64 9.27 -1.44
CA VAL A 101 1.45 8.74 -0.09
C VAL A 101 0.32 9.50 0.59
N LEU A 102 -0.51 8.79 1.34
CA LEU A 102 -1.60 9.39 2.11
C LEU A 102 -1.02 10.25 3.23
N LYS A 103 -1.25 11.55 3.15
CA LYS A 103 -0.60 12.51 4.05
C LYS A 103 -1.09 12.38 5.49
N LEU A 104 -0.18 12.08 6.42
CA LEU A 104 -0.42 12.21 7.85
C LEU A 104 -0.53 13.69 8.24
N LEU A 105 -1.66 14.07 8.84
CA LEU A 105 -1.91 15.41 9.37
C LEU A 105 -1.50 15.52 10.84
N GLY A 106 -1.64 14.42 11.60
CA GLY A 106 -1.28 14.38 13.00
C GLY A 106 -1.66 13.07 13.68
N CYS A 107 -1.53 13.05 15.00
CA CYS A 107 -1.92 11.90 15.81
C CYS A 107 -2.48 12.33 17.18
N CYS A 108 -3.24 11.44 17.80
CA CYS A 108 -3.68 11.54 19.19
C CYS A 108 -3.05 10.40 20.01
N LEU A 109 -2.40 10.77 21.11
CA LEU A 109 -1.69 9.84 22.00
C LEU A 109 -2.44 9.58 23.31
N GLU A 110 -3.64 10.13 23.49
CA GLU A 110 -4.45 10.03 24.72
C GLU A 110 -5.30 8.75 24.81
N PHE A 111 -5.20 7.86 23.83
CA PHE A 111 -5.89 6.56 23.78
C PHE A 111 -4.96 5.41 24.18
N PRO A 112 -5.48 4.21 24.51
CA PRO A 112 -4.63 3.04 24.79
C PRO A 112 -3.60 2.73 23.69
N HIS A 113 -3.97 2.99 22.44
CA HIS A 113 -3.08 2.99 21.28
C HIS A 113 -3.25 4.28 20.50
N PRO A 114 -2.20 4.81 19.85
CA PRO A 114 -2.31 6.04 19.07
C PRO A 114 -3.43 5.99 18.03
N ALA A 115 -4.12 7.11 17.86
CA ALA A 115 -4.99 7.35 16.71
C ALA A 115 -4.28 8.27 15.72
N LEU A 116 -4.36 7.95 14.43
CA LEU A 116 -3.73 8.72 13.36
C LEU A 116 -4.79 9.49 12.59
N VAL A 117 -4.44 10.70 12.16
CA VAL A 117 -5.30 11.57 11.38
C VAL A 117 -4.63 11.84 10.04
N PHE A 118 -5.30 11.46 8.97
CA PHE A 118 -4.83 11.60 7.60
C PHE A 118 -5.70 12.57 6.80
N GLU A 119 -5.17 13.06 5.68
CA GLU A 119 -5.97 13.73 4.65
C GLU A 119 -7.11 12.81 4.20
N PHE A 120 -8.25 13.41 3.81
CA PHE A 120 -9.35 12.64 3.26
C PHE A 120 -9.11 12.30 1.79
N ALA A 121 -9.44 11.08 1.41
CA ALA A 121 -9.36 10.58 0.04
C ALA A 121 -10.77 10.18 -0.41
N GLU A 122 -11.35 10.98 -1.30
CA GLU A 122 -12.78 10.99 -1.62
C GLU A 122 -13.27 9.69 -2.26
N ASN A 123 -12.41 9.03 -3.02
CA ASN A 123 -12.74 7.79 -3.73
C ASN A 123 -12.43 6.53 -2.91
N GLY A 124 -12.05 6.67 -1.63
CA GLY A 124 -11.80 5.53 -0.73
C GLY A 124 -10.54 4.73 -1.10
N HIS A 125 -10.39 3.56 -0.49
CA HIS A 125 -9.35 2.60 -0.84
C HIS A 125 -9.82 1.62 -1.93
N LEU A 126 -8.87 0.97 -2.58
CA LEU A 126 -9.17 -0.08 -3.55
C LEU A 126 -9.65 -1.35 -2.86
N ASP A 127 -10.70 -1.94 -3.41
CA ASP A 127 -11.24 -3.20 -2.94
C ASP A 127 -10.31 -4.38 -3.22
N SER A 128 -10.68 -5.57 -2.74
CA SER A 128 -9.86 -6.77 -2.93
C SER A 128 -9.68 -7.17 -4.40
N THR A 129 -10.44 -6.62 -5.35
CA THR A 129 -10.28 -6.82 -6.80
C THR A 129 -9.44 -5.74 -7.47
N GLY A 130 -8.95 -4.75 -6.70
CA GLY A 130 -8.16 -3.64 -7.20
C GLY A 130 -9.01 -2.55 -7.87
N ASP A 131 -10.32 -2.53 -7.61
CA ASP A 131 -11.27 -1.54 -8.15
C ASP A 131 -11.83 -0.65 -7.02
N ILE A 132 -12.68 0.30 -7.36
CA ILE A 132 -13.32 1.17 -6.38
C ILE A 132 -14.58 0.49 -5.83
N HIS A 133 -14.84 0.65 -4.52
CA HIS A 133 -16.10 0.28 -3.88
C HIS A 133 -17.28 1.20 -4.31
N SER A 134 -17.64 1.18 -5.60
CA SER A 134 -18.76 1.92 -6.18
C SER A 134 -19.51 1.05 -7.18
N ASN A 135 -20.85 1.02 -7.11
CA ASN A 135 -21.66 0.21 -8.00
C ASN A 135 -21.68 0.74 -9.45
N ASP A 136 -21.35 2.01 -9.66
CA ASP A 136 -21.52 2.69 -10.95
C ASP A 136 -20.19 3.09 -11.63
N LEU A 137 -19.06 2.87 -10.96
CA LEU A 137 -17.75 3.34 -11.43
C LEU A 137 -16.71 2.23 -11.30
N SER A 138 -15.97 2.01 -12.40
CA SER A 138 -14.86 1.06 -12.48
C SER A 138 -13.62 1.76 -13.01
N LEU A 139 -12.44 1.38 -12.51
CA LEU A 139 -11.17 1.89 -13.03
C LEU A 139 -10.92 1.37 -14.44
N SER A 140 -10.84 2.30 -15.41
CA SER A 140 -10.36 2.01 -16.77
C SER A 140 -8.92 1.51 -16.79
N TRP A 141 -8.50 0.88 -17.89
CA TRP A 141 -7.11 0.42 -18.07
C TRP A 141 -6.08 1.53 -17.82
N LYS A 142 -6.31 2.71 -18.39
CA LYS A 142 -5.45 3.89 -18.21
C LYS A 142 -5.32 4.28 -16.74
N MET A 143 -6.41 4.19 -15.97
CA MET A 143 -6.38 4.50 -14.54
C MET A 143 -5.63 3.43 -13.75
N ARG A 144 -5.86 2.13 -14.03
CA ARG A 144 -5.12 1.03 -13.38
C ARG A 144 -3.61 1.12 -13.65
N LEU A 145 -3.21 1.41 -14.88
CA LEU A 145 -1.81 1.61 -15.25
C LEU A 145 -1.20 2.85 -14.57
N LYS A 146 -1.94 3.96 -14.49
CA LYS A 146 -1.54 5.15 -13.72
C LYS A 146 -1.33 4.80 -12.26
N VAL A 147 -2.27 4.07 -11.64
CA VAL A 147 -2.19 3.65 -10.23
C VAL A 147 -0.95 2.81 -9.99
N ALA A 148 -0.74 1.77 -10.81
CA ALA A 148 0.44 0.91 -10.72
C ALA A 148 1.75 1.72 -10.79
N LYS A 149 1.87 2.60 -11.79
CA LYS A 149 3.06 3.44 -12.00
C LYS A 149 3.33 4.36 -10.80
N ASP A 150 2.31 5.04 -10.31
CA ASP A 150 2.44 6.02 -9.24
C ASP A 150 2.73 5.36 -7.87
N ILE A 151 2.16 4.17 -7.61
CA ILE A 151 2.51 3.35 -6.43
C ILE A 151 3.93 2.79 -6.55
N ALA A 152 4.35 2.34 -7.73
CA ALA A 152 5.73 1.90 -7.95
C ALA A 152 6.75 3.00 -7.65
N ASN A 153 6.42 4.26 -7.97
CA ASN A 153 7.23 5.42 -7.61
C ASN A 153 7.32 5.63 -6.09
N ALA A 154 6.20 5.49 -5.36
CA ALA A 154 6.19 5.60 -3.90
C ALA A 154 7.03 4.52 -3.22
N ILE A 155 6.94 3.27 -3.69
CA ILE A 155 7.74 2.16 -3.16
C ILE A 155 9.22 2.34 -3.50
N THR A 156 9.53 2.78 -4.73
CA THR A 156 10.92 3.13 -5.11
C THR A 156 11.50 4.19 -4.19
N TYR A 157 10.71 5.19 -3.81
CA TYR A 157 11.14 6.23 -2.87
C TYR A 157 11.45 5.65 -1.48
N LEU A 158 10.62 4.74 -0.96
CA LEU A 158 10.91 4.01 0.30
C LEU A 158 12.23 3.24 0.25
N HIS A 159 12.52 2.58 -0.87
CA HIS A 159 13.72 1.75 -1.03
C HIS A 159 14.99 2.59 -1.22
N THR A 160 14.90 3.75 -1.87
CA THR A 160 16.09 4.45 -2.40
C THR A 160 16.35 5.85 -1.86
N ALA A 161 15.33 6.55 -1.33
CA ALA A 161 15.47 7.97 -0.98
C ALA A 161 15.98 8.20 0.46
N PHE A 162 15.93 7.17 1.31
CA PHE A 162 16.40 7.21 2.69
C PHE A 162 17.81 6.62 2.80
N GLN A 163 18.52 6.95 3.89
CA GLN A 163 19.86 6.39 4.15
C GLN A 163 19.86 4.86 4.22
N ARG A 164 18.73 4.29 4.62
CA ARG A 164 18.50 2.86 4.73
C ARG A 164 17.18 2.53 4.03
N PRO A 165 17.10 1.47 3.20
CA PRO A 165 15.85 1.06 2.58
C PRO A 165 14.79 0.78 3.63
N ILE A 166 13.59 1.30 3.41
CA ILE A 166 12.39 1.00 4.19
C ILE A 166 11.55 0.03 3.37
N ILE A 167 11.28 -1.17 3.87
CA ILE A 167 10.46 -2.18 3.20
C ILE A 167 9.05 -2.12 3.79
N HIS A 168 8.02 -1.96 2.96
CA HIS A 168 6.64 -1.77 3.39
C HIS A 168 6.01 -3.04 3.99
N ARG A 169 6.24 -4.20 3.36
CA ARG A 169 5.78 -5.56 3.73
C ARG A 169 4.27 -5.83 3.65
N ASP A 170 3.47 -4.85 3.23
CA ASP A 170 2.02 -5.00 3.17
C ASP A 170 1.40 -4.22 2.00
N ILE A 171 2.05 -4.30 0.84
CA ILE A 171 1.52 -3.71 -0.41
C ILE A 171 0.37 -4.58 -0.91
N ASN A 172 -0.83 -4.02 -0.90
CA ASN A 172 -2.06 -4.66 -1.36
C ASN A 172 -3.12 -3.57 -1.68
N PRO A 173 -4.29 -3.92 -2.26
CA PRO A 173 -5.31 -2.92 -2.59
C PRO A 173 -5.79 -2.02 -1.43
N SER A 174 -5.99 -2.55 -0.22
CA SER A 174 -6.45 -1.74 0.92
C SER A 174 -5.38 -0.79 1.47
N SER A 175 -4.12 -0.97 1.07
CA SER A 175 -3.04 0.00 1.32
C SER A 175 -3.05 1.19 0.36
N ILE A 176 -3.99 1.27 -0.59
CA ILE A 176 -4.02 2.30 -1.64
C ILE A 176 -5.35 3.04 -1.62
N PHE A 177 -5.32 4.30 -1.19
CA PHE A 177 -6.43 5.24 -1.32
C PHE A 177 -6.39 5.99 -2.64
N LEU A 178 -7.54 6.48 -3.10
CA LEU A 178 -7.69 7.35 -4.26
C LEU A 178 -8.25 8.71 -3.82
N ASP A 179 -7.54 9.79 -4.16
CA ASP A 179 -8.07 11.15 -4.00
C ASP A 179 -9.18 11.44 -5.03
N LYS A 180 -9.83 12.60 -4.91
CA LYS A 180 -10.87 13.08 -5.84
C LYS A 180 -10.53 12.99 -7.34
N ASP A 181 -9.24 13.09 -7.70
CA ASP A 181 -8.75 13.09 -9.08
C ASP A 181 -8.21 11.69 -9.48
N TYR A 182 -8.54 10.66 -8.68
CA TYR A 182 -8.09 9.29 -8.84
C TYR A 182 -6.57 9.16 -8.87
N ASN A 183 -5.85 10.00 -8.11
CA ASN A 183 -4.42 9.78 -7.85
C ASN A 183 -4.28 8.82 -6.67
N PRO A 184 -3.38 7.82 -6.76
CA PRO A 184 -3.21 6.86 -5.70
C PRO A 184 -2.37 7.42 -4.55
N LYS A 185 -2.68 6.94 -3.34
CA LYS A 185 -2.13 7.33 -2.05
C LYS A 185 -1.81 6.07 -1.24
N LEU A 186 -0.54 5.68 -1.19
CA LEU A 186 -0.07 4.56 -0.38
C LEU A 186 -0.19 4.89 1.13
N CYS A 187 -0.63 3.92 1.94
CA CYS A 187 -0.74 4.01 3.40
C CYS A 187 -0.43 2.65 4.05
N ASN A 188 -0.66 2.53 5.37
CA ASN A 188 -0.46 1.31 6.18
C ASN A 188 1.01 0.89 6.39
N PHE A 189 1.82 1.80 6.93
CA PHE A 189 3.24 1.54 7.19
C PHE A 189 3.51 0.80 8.52
N SER A 190 2.48 0.20 9.13
CA SER A 190 2.58 -0.45 10.44
C SER A 190 3.46 -1.70 10.45
N HIS A 191 3.57 -2.39 9.31
CA HIS A 191 4.41 -3.59 9.14
C HIS A 191 5.81 -3.27 8.59
N SER A 192 6.06 -2.02 8.21
CA SER A 192 7.27 -1.66 7.51
C SER A 192 8.52 -1.92 8.35
N ILE A 193 9.68 -2.07 7.75
CA ILE A 193 10.92 -2.29 8.48
C ILE A 193 12.09 -1.66 7.73
N THR A 194 13.08 -1.16 8.45
CA THR A 194 14.29 -0.58 7.86
C THR A 194 15.39 -1.62 7.81
N ILE A 195 16.02 -1.80 6.64
CA ILE A 195 17.21 -2.64 6.51
C ILE A 195 18.38 -1.95 7.25
N PRO A 196 19.14 -2.63 8.13
CA PRO A 196 20.27 -2.03 8.81
C PRO A 196 21.34 -1.48 7.87
N GLU A 197 22.10 -0.49 8.34
CA GLU A 197 23.16 0.13 7.56
C GLU A 197 24.27 -0.88 7.24
N GLY A 198 24.66 -0.97 5.96
CA GLY A 198 25.64 -1.95 5.48
C GLY A 198 25.07 -3.35 5.20
N GLU A 199 23.81 -3.59 5.53
CA GLU A 199 23.13 -4.86 5.30
C GLU A 199 22.27 -4.83 4.03
N THR A 200 21.99 -6.01 3.48
CA THR A 200 21.11 -6.20 2.30
C THR A 200 19.78 -6.85 2.66
N LYS A 201 19.65 -7.31 3.90
CA LYS A 201 18.48 -8.02 4.43
C LYS A 201 18.33 -7.80 5.93
N VAL A 202 17.14 -8.07 6.44
CA VAL A 202 16.85 -8.07 7.88
C VAL A 202 15.97 -9.28 8.21
N GLU A 203 16.18 -9.89 9.38
CA GLU A 203 15.35 -11.00 9.86
C GLU A 203 14.23 -10.46 10.74
N ASP A 204 13.00 -10.91 10.52
CA ASP A 204 11.84 -10.61 11.36
C ASP A 204 10.73 -11.66 11.16
N HIS A 205 9.77 -11.71 12.06
CA HIS A 205 8.61 -12.61 11.98
C HIS A 205 7.77 -12.36 10.72
N VAL A 206 7.00 -13.35 10.28
CA VAL A 206 6.10 -13.18 9.12
C VAL A 206 4.87 -12.35 9.50
N CYS A 207 4.71 -11.22 8.84
CA CYS A 207 3.52 -10.37 8.81
C CYS A 207 3.20 -9.89 7.39
N GLY A 208 2.01 -9.30 7.20
CA GLY A 208 1.47 -8.84 5.93
C GLY A 208 0.18 -9.56 5.52
N THR A 209 -0.41 -9.14 4.41
CA THR A 209 -1.69 -9.66 3.93
C THR A 209 -1.56 -10.99 3.17
N ARG A 210 -2.32 -12.00 3.59
CA ARG A 210 -2.33 -13.33 2.95
C ARG A 210 -2.64 -13.22 1.45
N GLY A 211 -1.83 -13.89 0.63
CA GLY A 211 -1.90 -13.79 -0.84
C GLY A 211 -0.93 -12.77 -1.44
N PHE A 212 -0.43 -11.82 -0.64
CA PHE A 212 0.60 -10.87 -1.06
C PHE A 212 1.97 -11.18 -0.42
N ILE A 213 2.00 -11.99 0.64
CA ILE A 213 3.23 -12.38 1.33
C ILE A 213 4.18 -13.11 0.38
N ASP A 214 5.41 -12.60 0.28
CA ASP A 214 6.49 -13.21 -0.47
C ASP A 214 6.83 -14.62 0.08
N PRO A 215 6.75 -15.68 -0.74
CA PRO A 215 7.02 -17.05 -0.29
C PRO A 215 8.48 -17.27 0.14
N ASP A 216 9.45 -16.52 -0.40
CA ASP A 216 10.86 -16.59 0.03
C ASP A 216 10.99 -16.08 1.46
N TYR A 217 10.41 -14.91 1.75
CA TYR A 217 10.35 -14.35 3.09
C TYR A 217 9.53 -15.21 4.06
N ALA A 218 8.38 -15.73 3.64
CA ALA A 218 7.57 -16.62 4.47
C ALA A 218 8.32 -17.89 4.91
N THR A 219 9.26 -18.35 4.08
CA THR A 219 10.07 -19.55 4.35
C THR A 219 11.35 -19.22 5.13
N THR A 220 12.01 -18.10 4.80
CA THR A 220 13.37 -17.79 5.27
C THR A 220 13.42 -16.77 6.41
N LEU A 221 12.32 -16.07 6.68
CA LEU A 221 12.22 -14.93 7.61
C LEU A 221 13.08 -13.70 7.24
N PHE A 222 13.79 -13.76 6.11
CA PHE A 222 14.60 -12.65 5.63
C PHE A 222 13.81 -11.72 4.73
N ILE A 223 13.78 -10.45 5.10
CA ILE A 223 13.18 -9.37 4.34
C ILE A 223 14.24 -8.66 3.54
N THR A 224 13.92 -8.36 2.28
CA THR A 224 14.73 -7.54 1.37
C THR A 224 13.81 -6.58 0.61
N GLU A 225 14.37 -5.68 -0.20
CA GLU A 225 13.59 -4.87 -1.15
C GLU A 225 12.69 -5.73 -2.06
N HIS A 226 13.14 -6.95 -2.40
CA HIS A 226 12.39 -7.87 -3.26
C HIS A 226 11.14 -8.46 -2.62
N THR A 227 10.98 -8.32 -1.29
CA THR A 227 9.75 -8.70 -0.58
C THR A 227 8.58 -7.79 -1.00
N ASP A 228 8.84 -6.49 -1.13
CA ASP A 228 7.87 -5.54 -1.68
C ASP A 228 7.66 -5.72 -3.18
N VAL A 229 8.71 -6.06 -3.94
CA VAL A 229 8.58 -6.32 -5.39
C VAL A 229 7.62 -7.50 -5.66
N TYR A 230 7.69 -8.56 -4.86
CA TYR A 230 6.76 -9.69 -5.00
C TYR A 230 5.30 -9.28 -4.74
N SER A 231 5.03 -8.63 -3.61
CA SER A 231 3.68 -8.19 -3.26
C SER A 231 3.13 -7.19 -4.27
N PHE A 232 3.97 -6.28 -4.77
CA PHE A 232 3.61 -5.40 -5.87
C PHE A 232 3.30 -6.16 -7.17
N GLY A 233 4.06 -7.21 -7.49
CA GLY A 233 3.77 -8.09 -8.62
C GLY A 233 2.40 -8.77 -8.53
N ILE A 234 2.00 -9.21 -7.33
CA ILE A 234 0.64 -9.72 -7.08
C ILE A 234 -0.41 -8.62 -7.27
N LEU A 235 -0.14 -7.40 -6.79
CA LEU A 235 -1.03 -6.25 -7.02
C LEU A 235 -1.22 -5.96 -8.52
N LEU A 236 -0.17 -6.08 -9.34
CA LEU A 236 -0.30 -5.96 -10.80
C LEU A 236 -1.22 -7.05 -11.37
N LEU A 237 -1.09 -8.30 -10.91
CA LEU A 237 -2.02 -9.37 -11.34
C LEU A 237 -3.47 -9.07 -10.92
N VAL A 238 -3.68 -8.51 -9.73
CA VAL A 238 -5.01 -8.06 -9.29
C VAL A 238 -5.56 -7.01 -10.26
N PHE A 239 -4.77 -5.99 -10.61
CA PHE A 239 -5.20 -4.97 -11.58
C PHE A 239 -5.45 -5.51 -12.98
N LEU A 240 -4.67 -6.48 -13.44
CA LEU A 240 -4.84 -7.09 -14.76
C LEU A 240 -6.14 -7.92 -14.83
N THR A 241 -6.41 -8.68 -13.78
CA THR A 241 -7.50 -9.68 -13.77
C THR A 241 -8.82 -9.17 -13.21
N GLY A 242 -8.79 -8.10 -12.41
CA GLY A 242 -9.97 -7.66 -11.65
C GLY A 242 -10.43 -8.70 -10.63
N GLN A 243 -9.51 -9.52 -10.12
CA GLN A 243 -9.82 -10.59 -9.17
C GLN A 243 -8.94 -10.52 -7.93
N SER A 244 -9.48 -10.99 -6.80
CA SER A 244 -8.73 -11.03 -5.55
C SER A 244 -7.57 -12.02 -5.57
N ALA A 245 -6.49 -11.65 -4.87
CA ALA A 245 -5.28 -12.47 -4.77
C ALA A 245 -5.53 -13.90 -4.30
N ILE A 246 -6.57 -14.10 -3.47
CA ILE A 246 -7.09 -15.41 -3.07
C ILE A 246 -8.56 -15.50 -3.47
N ASN A 247 -8.88 -16.47 -4.33
CA ASN A 247 -10.25 -16.76 -4.76
C ASN A 247 -10.67 -18.16 -4.31
N TYR A 248 -11.46 -18.22 -3.23
CA TYR A 248 -11.94 -19.49 -2.65
C TYR A 248 -12.97 -20.23 -3.51
N LYS A 249 -13.49 -19.62 -4.58
CA LYS A 249 -14.39 -20.29 -5.54
C LYS A 249 -13.62 -21.19 -6.52
N ARG A 250 -12.30 -21.03 -6.63
CA ARG A 250 -11.46 -21.84 -7.52
C ARG A 250 -11.00 -23.14 -6.86
N MET A 251 -10.48 -24.06 -7.68
CA MET A 251 -9.81 -25.27 -7.19
C MET A 251 -8.61 -24.91 -6.31
N GLU A 252 -8.24 -25.80 -5.39
CA GLU A 252 -7.24 -25.51 -4.35
C GLU A 252 -5.88 -25.08 -4.91
N ASN A 253 -5.44 -25.69 -6.01
CA ASN A 253 -4.21 -25.39 -6.74
C ASN A 253 -4.27 -24.09 -7.58
N GLU A 254 -5.44 -23.48 -7.74
CA GLU A 254 -5.65 -22.22 -8.49
C GLU A 254 -6.22 -21.10 -7.61
N ARG A 255 -6.33 -21.33 -6.30
CA ARG A 255 -6.88 -20.35 -5.35
C ARG A 255 -6.07 -19.06 -5.36
N HIS A 256 -4.75 -19.16 -5.47
CA HIS A 256 -3.86 -18.02 -5.51
C HIS A 256 -3.79 -17.47 -6.94
N ILE A 257 -3.88 -16.15 -7.09
CA ILE A 257 -3.94 -15.49 -8.39
C ILE A 257 -2.72 -15.81 -9.27
N TYR A 258 -1.53 -15.90 -8.67
CA TYR A 258 -0.30 -16.27 -9.38
C TYR A 258 -0.41 -17.65 -10.06
N ASP A 259 -0.93 -18.66 -9.36
CA ASP A 259 -1.02 -20.02 -9.88
C ASP A 259 -1.99 -20.08 -11.07
N TYR A 260 -3.17 -19.47 -10.92
CA TYR A 260 -4.16 -19.35 -11.98
C TYR A 260 -3.63 -18.63 -13.23
N VAL A 261 -2.96 -17.49 -13.06
CA VAL A 261 -2.40 -16.73 -14.19
C VAL A 261 -1.28 -17.52 -14.87
N THR A 262 -0.38 -18.12 -14.09
CA THR A 262 0.73 -18.92 -14.63
C THR A 262 0.21 -20.11 -15.44
N GLU A 263 -0.76 -20.84 -14.92
CA GLU A 263 -1.39 -21.97 -15.64
C GLU A 263 -2.08 -21.53 -16.94
N SER A 264 -2.71 -20.35 -16.93
CA SER A 264 -3.36 -19.80 -18.12
C SER A 264 -2.34 -19.37 -19.18
N VAL A 265 -1.21 -18.81 -18.76
CA VAL A 265 -0.09 -18.44 -19.65
C VAL A 265 0.59 -19.67 -20.24
N GLU A 266 0.83 -20.72 -19.45
CA GLU A 266 1.39 -21.99 -19.92
C GLU A 266 0.51 -22.68 -20.98
N LYS A 267 -0.80 -22.46 -20.90
CA LYS A 267 -1.78 -22.95 -21.89
C LYS A 267 -2.01 -21.99 -23.06
N GLU A 268 -1.22 -20.93 -23.20
CA GLU A 268 -1.34 -19.90 -24.24
C GLU A 268 -2.70 -19.15 -24.23
N ARG A 269 -3.36 -19.07 -23.07
CA ARG A 269 -4.70 -18.49 -22.87
C ARG A 269 -4.68 -17.26 -21.96
N TRP A 270 -3.61 -16.47 -22.02
CA TRP A 270 -3.43 -15.33 -21.12
C TRP A 270 -4.50 -14.24 -21.28
N MET A 271 -5.11 -14.10 -22.46
CA MET A 271 -6.21 -13.15 -22.66
C MET A 271 -7.45 -13.51 -21.83
N GLU A 272 -7.65 -14.78 -21.47
CA GLU A 272 -8.78 -15.21 -20.65
C GLU A 272 -8.68 -14.74 -19.20
N VAL A 273 -7.47 -14.36 -18.75
CA VAL A 273 -7.28 -13.86 -17.38
C VAL A 273 -7.48 -12.36 -17.26
N VAL A 274 -7.48 -11.63 -18.39
CA VAL A 274 -7.66 -10.18 -18.39
C VAL A 274 -9.08 -9.85 -17.98
N ASP A 275 -9.24 -8.87 -17.10
CA ASP A 275 -10.53 -8.38 -16.66
C ASP A 275 -11.40 -8.02 -17.88
N PRO A 276 -12.58 -8.65 -18.05
CA PRO A 276 -13.47 -8.37 -19.18
C PRO A 276 -13.80 -6.89 -19.35
N LYS A 277 -13.85 -6.11 -18.27
CA LYS A 277 -14.10 -4.66 -18.32
C LYS A 277 -13.00 -3.89 -19.07
N LEU A 278 -11.77 -4.41 -19.08
CA LEU A 278 -10.65 -3.81 -19.81
C LEU A 278 -10.69 -4.15 -21.30
N LEU A 279 -11.55 -5.12 -21.67
CA LEU A 279 -11.76 -5.61 -23.03
C LEU A 279 -13.04 -5.03 -23.66
N GLU A 280 -13.78 -4.18 -22.94
CA GLU A 280 -14.99 -3.55 -23.46
C GLU A 280 -14.65 -2.51 -24.54
N GLY A 281 -15.23 -2.70 -25.74
CA GLY A 281 -14.98 -1.86 -26.92
C GLY A 281 -13.91 -2.45 -27.86
N ASP A 282 -13.55 -1.71 -28.91
CA ASP A 282 -12.44 -2.09 -29.79
C ASP A 282 -11.12 -1.83 -29.09
N ILE A 283 -10.50 -2.91 -28.59
CA ILE A 283 -9.16 -2.87 -27.99
C ILE A 283 -8.16 -2.68 -29.13
N GLY A 284 -7.54 -1.50 -29.21
CA GLY A 284 -6.48 -1.27 -30.18
C GLY A 284 -5.25 -2.16 -29.92
N GLU A 285 -4.47 -2.43 -30.97
CA GLU A 285 -3.22 -3.22 -30.89
C GLU A 285 -2.29 -2.70 -29.78
N ASP A 286 -2.21 -1.38 -29.61
CA ASP A 286 -1.41 -0.74 -28.56
C ASP A 286 -1.83 -1.16 -27.15
N GLN A 287 -3.13 -1.23 -26.86
CA GLN A 287 -3.61 -1.63 -25.54
C GLN A 287 -3.34 -3.12 -25.29
N GLN A 288 -3.48 -3.97 -26.31
CA GLN A 288 -3.15 -5.38 -26.19
C GLN A 288 -1.66 -5.58 -25.90
N LEU A 289 -0.77 -4.84 -26.58
CA LEU A 289 0.66 -4.84 -26.32
C LEU A 289 0.98 -4.36 -24.90
N GLN A 290 0.28 -3.32 -24.41
CA GLN A 290 0.42 -2.85 -23.04
C GLN A 290 0.01 -3.91 -22.01
N LEU A 291 -1.14 -4.57 -22.21
CA LEU A 291 -1.64 -5.61 -21.31
C LEU A 291 -0.66 -6.79 -21.25
N GLN A 292 -0.12 -7.21 -22.40
CA GLN A 292 0.87 -8.28 -22.47
C GLN A 292 2.17 -7.90 -21.73
N ALA A 293 2.73 -6.72 -22.01
CA ALA A 293 3.94 -6.25 -21.35
C ALA A 293 3.75 -6.08 -19.83
N PHE A 294 2.56 -5.65 -19.41
CA PHE A 294 2.19 -5.52 -18.00
C PHE A 294 2.09 -6.88 -17.30
N LEU A 295 1.51 -7.89 -17.96
CA LEU A 295 1.48 -9.27 -17.48
C LEU A 295 2.89 -9.84 -17.34
N GLU A 296 3.74 -9.68 -18.35
CA GLU A 296 5.13 -10.15 -18.33
C GLU A 296 5.91 -9.50 -17.16
N LEU A 297 5.72 -8.20 -16.93
CA LEU A 297 6.31 -7.50 -15.80
C LEU A 297 5.82 -8.04 -14.46
N ALA A 298 4.52 -8.29 -14.31
CA ALA A 298 3.92 -8.86 -13.10
C ALA A 298 4.48 -10.26 -12.78
N LEU A 299 4.60 -11.12 -13.81
CA LEU A 299 5.19 -12.46 -13.67
C LEU A 299 6.69 -12.42 -13.36
N LYS A 300 7.40 -11.40 -13.87
CA LYS A 300 8.80 -11.18 -13.52
C LYS A 300 8.97 -10.76 -12.05
N CYS A 301 8.08 -9.91 -11.54
CA CYS A 301 8.09 -9.47 -10.14
C CYS A 301 7.75 -10.61 -9.16
N THR A 302 6.95 -11.59 -9.59
CA THR A 302 6.45 -12.70 -8.75
C THR A 302 7.29 -13.97 -8.82
N LYS A 303 8.49 -13.92 -9.43
CA LYS A 303 9.41 -15.08 -9.48
C LYS A 303 9.72 -15.59 -8.07
N ARG A 304 9.77 -16.92 -7.92
CA ARG A 304 10.01 -17.55 -6.60
C ARG A 304 11.36 -17.18 -5.99
N LYS A 305 12.42 -17.15 -6.81
CA LYS A 305 13.75 -16.72 -6.35
C LYS A 305 13.84 -15.20 -6.44
N ARG A 306 14.18 -14.55 -5.32
CA ARG A 306 14.30 -13.09 -5.24
C ARG A 306 15.28 -12.48 -6.25
N GLN A 307 16.39 -13.16 -6.55
CA GLN A 307 17.41 -12.69 -7.51
C GLN A 307 16.92 -12.62 -8.96
N ASP A 308 15.81 -13.29 -9.27
CA ASP A 308 15.23 -13.29 -10.61
C ASP A 308 14.21 -12.14 -10.77
N ARG A 309 13.90 -11.44 -9.66
CA ARG A 309 13.00 -10.28 -9.64
C ARG A 309 13.80 -9.00 -9.93
N PRO A 310 13.21 -8.03 -10.63
CA PRO A 310 13.83 -6.72 -10.83
C PRO A 310 13.86 -5.91 -9.53
N LEU A 311 14.67 -4.85 -9.49
CA LEU A 311 14.54 -3.82 -8.46
C LEU A 311 13.29 -2.97 -8.71
N MET A 312 12.71 -2.40 -7.65
CA MET A 312 11.49 -1.61 -7.76
C MET A 312 11.64 -0.40 -8.69
N ILE A 313 12.83 0.21 -8.73
CA ILE A 313 13.13 1.31 -9.64
C ILE A 313 13.04 0.89 -11.12
N ASP A 314 13.39 -0.36 -11.44
CA ASP A 314 13.32 -0.87 -12.81
C ASP A 314 11.89 -1.25 -13.19
N VAL A 315 11.11 -1.75 -12.22
CA VAL A 315 9.66 -1.95 -12.38
C VAL A 315 8.97 -0.61 -12.67
N ALA A 316 9.27 0.44 -11.92
CA ALA A 316 8.72 1.77 -12.12
C ALA A 316 9.06 2.35 -13.51
N LYS A 317 10.32 2.18 -13.96
CA LYS A 317 10.74 2.57 -15.32
C LYS A 317 10.00 1.80 -16.40
N GLU A 318 9.80 0.50 -16.21
CA GLU A 318 9.10 -0.34 -17.19
C GLU A 318 7.61 0.04 -17.30
N LEU A 319 6.94 0.31 -16.18
CA LEU A 319 5.57 0.84 -16.18
C LEU A 319 5.43 2.17 -16.94
N VAL A 320 6.43 3.05 -16.85
CA VAL A 320 6.48 4.29 -17.65
C VAL A 320 6.63 3.99 -19.14
N ARG A 321 7.41 2.96 -19.52
CA ARG A 321 7.55 2.55 -20.92
C ARG A 321 6.26 1.95 -21.46
N ILE A 322 5.62 1.06 -20.69
CA ILE A 322 4.32 0.47 -21.04
C ILE A 322 3.30 1.58 -21.28
N GLU A 323 3.15 2.55 -20.37
CA GLU A 323 2.23 3.68 -20.55
C GLU A 323 2.53 4.51 -21.80
N LYS A 324 3.81 4.70 -22.14
CA LYS A 324 4.26 5.51 -23.28
C LYS A 324 4.30 4.77 -24.61
N ALA A 325 4.11 3.45 -24.65
CA ALA A 325 4.15 2.68 -25.89
C ALA A 325 3.19 3.21 -26.99
N ILE A 326 2.18 4.00 -26.58
CA ILE A 326 1.23 4.71 -27.45
C ILE A 326 1.82 5.95 -28.17
N HIS A 327 2.98 6.47 -27.75
CA HIS A 327 3.53 7.77 -28.24
C HIS A 327 4.70 7.66 -29.23
N CYS A 328 5.03 6.49 -29.74
CA CYS A 328 5.99 6.38 -30.83
C CYS A 328 5.24 6.15 -32.15
N PRO A 329 4.83 7.22 -32.89
CA PRO A 329 4.43 7.03 -34.27
C PRO A 329 5.63 6.41 -34.97
N SER A 330 5.38 5.30 -35.66
CA SER A 330 6.31 4.61 -36.53
C SER A 330 7.10 5.66 -37.31
N ARG A 331 8.41 5.75 -37.09
CA ARG A 331 9.28 6.48 -38.02
C ARG A 331 9.24 5.70 -39.33
N LEU A 332 8.29 6.07 -40.19
CA LEU A 332 8.40 5.87 -41.62
C LEU A 332 9.54 6.77 -42.11
N VAL A 333 10.71 6.18 -42.34
CA VAL A 333 11.59 6.50 -43.47
C VAL A 333 12.21 5.21 -43.96
#